data_AF-A0A849DBW7-F1
#
_entry.id   AF-A0A849DBW7-F1
#
_cell.length_a   1.000
_cell.length_b   1.000
_cell.length_c   1.000
_cell.angle_alpha   90.00
_cell.angle_beta   90.00
_cell.angle_gamma   90.00
#
_symmetry.space_group_name_H-M   'P 1'
#
loop_
_entity.id
_entity.type
_entity.pdbx_description
1 polymer ?
#
loop_
_entity_poly.entity_id
_entity_poly.type
_entity_poly.pdbx_seq_one_letter_code
_entity_poly.pdbx_strand_id
1 'polypeptide(L)'
;MGWAIHLHLVAAIAWIGGAFFMFLLGVSLRKKEDQDAVYPRIGPIYGYFEVGALIILLLTGYTMISNNGLLDILFSNLSNEVIDALRIKLYIVAVIVVFTVIHMTISMMTLNTVKTPLQRLFSKGSSMGIFLLNLIVLHYAMVLRDIL
;
A
#
# COMPACT_ATOMS: atom_id res chain seq x y z
N MET A 1 16.80 15.16 8.94
CA MET A 1 16.27 13.83 9.31
C MET A 1 14.78 13.85 9.68
N GLY A 2 14.25 14.85 10.39
CA GLY A 2 12.81 14.89 10.76
C GLY A 2 11.82 14.97 9.58
N TRP A 3 12.18 15.62 8.46
CA TRP A 3 11.24 15.79 7.35
C TRP A 3 10.79 14.45 6.72
N ALA A 4 11.69 13.46 6.65
CA ALA A 4 11.40 12.18 5.99
C ALA A 4 10.34 11.39 6.75
N ILE A 5 10.43 11.36 8.09
CA ILE A 5 9.42 10.69 8.92
C ILE A 5 8.07 11.41 8.85
N HIS A 6 8.05 12.75 8.88
CA HIS A 6 6.79 13.49 8.74
C HIS A 6 6.12 13.23 7.39
N LEU A 7 6.90 13.27 6.30
CA LEU A 7 6.37 13.00 4.96
C LEU A 7 5.95 11.53 4.81
N HIS A 8 6.70 10.58 5.38
CA HIS A 8 6.34 9.16 5.40
C HIS A 8 5.01 8.93 6.12
N LEU A 9 4.82 9.56 7.29
CA LEU A 9 3.59 9.45 8.07
C LEU A 9 2.39 10.06 7.34
N VAL A 10 2.56 11.24 6.73
CA VAL A 10 1.50 11.86 5.92
C VAL A 10 1.12 10.94 4.77
N ALA A 11 2.10 10.40 4.03
CA ALA A 11 1.85 9.47 2.94
C ALA A 11 1.19 8.16 3.42
N ALA A 12 1.59 7.64 4.58
CA ALA A 12 1.02 6.42 5.17
C ALA A 12 -0.45 6.63 5.57
N ILE A 13 -0.75 7.74 6.23
CA ILE A 13 -2.12 8.12 6.61
C ILE A 13 -2.98 8.29 5.36
N ALA A 14 -2.46 8.98 4.35
CA ALA A 14 -3.21 9.25 3.13
C ALA A 14 -3.44 7.96 2.31
N TRP A 15 -2.45 7.07 2.25
CA TRP A 15 -2.56 5.75 1.62
C TRP A 15 -3.56 4.84 2.34
N ILE A 16 -3.40 4.64 3.64
CA ILE A 16 -4.29 3.75 4.43
C ILE A 16 -5.70 4.35 4.48
N GLY A 17 -5.84 5.65 4.77
CA GLY A 17 -7.13 6.33 4.83
C GLY A 17 -7.87 6.30 3.48
N GLY A 18 -7.15 6.49 2.39
CA GLY A 18 -7.67 6.33 1.03
C GLY A 18 -8.21 4.91 0.77
N ALA A 19 -7.47 3.89 1.20
CA ALA A 19 -7.88 2.49 1.01
C ALA A 19 -9.15 2.16 1.81
N PHE A 20 -9.24 2.64 3.05
CA PHE A 20 -10.46 2.55 3.86
C PHE A 20 -11.63 3.28 3.21
N PHE A 21 -11.42 4.49 2.70
CA PHE A 21 -12.46 5.25 2.02
C PHE A 21 -13.00 4.49 0.80
N MET A 22 -12.12 3.95 -0.04
CA MET A 22 -12.52 3.17 -1.22
C MET A 22 -13.21 1.86 -0.86
N PHE A 23 -12.74 1.18 0.19
CA PHE A 23 -13.41 0.00 0.73
C PHE A 23 -14.83 0.33 1.23
N LEU A 24 -14.99 1.42 1.99
CA LEU A 24 -16.29 1.87 2.50
C LEU A 24 -17.23 2.29 1.37
N LEU A 25 -16.74 2.95 0.31
CA LEU A 25 -17.53 3.18 -0.91
C LEU A 25 -17.96 1.86 -1.55
N GLY A 26 -17.04 0.88 -1.62
CA GLY A 26 -17.26 -0.53 -1.98
C GLY A 26 -18.47 -1.16 -1.31
N VAL A 27 -18.53 -1.06 0.01
CA VAL A 27 -19.55 -1.70 0.84
C VAL A 27 -20.85 -0.87 0.88
N SER A 28 -20.75 0.45 0.82
CA SER A 28 -21.89 1.37 0.93
C SER A 28 -22.72 1.43 -0.36
N LEU A 29 -22.07 1.45 -1.53
CA LEU A 29 -22.76 1.49 -2.82
C LEU A 29 -23.23 0.08 -3.21
N ARG A 30 -24.46 -0.28 -2.83
CA ARG A 30 -25.00 -1.63 -3.07
C ARG A 30 -25.61 -1.81 -4.47
N LYS A 31 -26.09 -0.72 -5.09
CA LYS A 31 -26.68 -0.76 -6.42
C LYS A 31 -25.60 -0.65 -7.49
N LYS A 32 -25.72 -1.48 -8.53
CA LYS A 32 -24.75 -1.50 -9.63
C LYS A 32 -24.73 -0.18 -10.41
N GLU A 33 -25.88 0.45 -10.58
CA GLU A 33 -26.03 1.75 -11.24
C GLU A 33 -25.19 2.84 -10.56
N ASP A 34 -25.21 2.89 -9.22
CA ASP A 34 -24.44 3.85 -8.43
C ASP A 34 -22.93 3.56 -8.52
N GLN A 35 -22.55 2.28 -8.50
CA GLN A 35 -21.16 1.85 -8.68
C GLN A 35 -20.62 2.23 -10.07
N ASP A 36 -21.41 2.03 -11.12
CA ASP A 36 -21.05 2.34 -12.50
C ASP A 36 -20.96 3.86 -12.75
N ALA A 37 -21.69 4.68 -11.98
CA ALA A 37 -21.59 6.14 -12.04
C ALA A 37 -20.34 6.70 -11.34
N VAL A 38 -19.91 6.06 -10.24
CA VAL A 38 -18.85 6.58 -9.35
C VAL A 38 -17.47 6.01 -9.69
N TYR A 39 -17.34 4.68 -9.83
CA TYR A 39 -16.02 4.04 -9.96
C TYR A 39 -15.22 4.44 -11.20
N PRO A 40 -15.81 4.64 -12.39
CA PRO A 40 -15.04 5.08 -13.55
C PRO A 40 -14.41 6.47 -13.37
N ARG A 41 -14.99 7.31 -12.51
CA ARG A 41 -14.49 8.67 -12.24
C ARG A 41 -13.49 8.67 -11.09
N ILE A 42 -13.84 8.03 -9.97
CA ILE A 42 -13.03 8.05 -8.74
C ILE A 42 -11.86 7.06 -8.83
N GLY A 43 -12.06 5.90 -9.45
CA GLY A 43 -11.06 4.83 -9.53
C GLY A 43 -9.72 5.29 -10.12
N PRO A 44 -9.68 5.96 -11.29
CA PRO A 44 -8.42 6.45 -11.87
C PRO A 44 -7.75 7.52 -11.01
N ILE A 45 -8.51 8.47 -10.47
CA ILE A 45 -7.99 9.53 -9.59
C ILE A 45 -7.31 8.91 -8.37
N TYR A 46 -8.02 7.98 -7.73
CA TYR A 46 -7.54 7.25 -6.58
C TYR A 46 -6.28 6.42 -6.91
N GLY A 47 -6.26 5.73 -8.05
CA GLY A 47 -5.10 4.94 -8.49
C GLY A 47 -3.84 5.78 -8.71
N TYR A 48 -3.96 6.95 -9.34
CA TYR A 48 -2.82 7.87 -9.49
C TYR A 48 -2.33 8.42 -8.14
N PHE A 49 -3.27 8.79 -7.27
CA PHE A 49 -2.97 9.25 -5.93
C PHE A 49 -2.24 8.17 -5.12
N GLU A 50 -2.71 6.91 -5.15
CA GLU A 50 -2.05 5.79 -4.51
C GLU A 50 -0.63 5.64 -5.02
N VAL A 51 -0.41 5.55 -6.33
CA VAL A 51 0.95 5.41 -6.90
C VAL A 51 1.88 6.53 -6.40
N GLY A 52 1.40 7.78 -6.36
CA GLY A 52 2.17 8.90 -5.80
C GLY A 52 2.52 8.69 -4.32
N ALA A 53 1.55 8.30 -3.49
CA ALA A 53 1.78 8.02 -2.08
C ALA A 53 2.72 6.82 -1.85
N LEU A 54 2.64 5.76 -2.66
CA LEU A 54 3.57 4.62 -2.61
C LEU A 54 5.00 5.04 -2.92
N ILE A 55 5.20 5.85 -3.96
CA ILE A 55 6.53 6.36 -4.30
C ILE A 55 7.10 7.15 -3.12
N ILE A 56 6.31 8.04 -2.52
CA ILE A 56 6.73 8.80 -1.33
C ILE A 56 7.09 7.85 -0.18
N LEU A 57 6.25 6.84 0.12
CA LEU A 57 6.49 5.86 1.17
C LEU A 57 7.80 5.08 0.97
N LEU A 58 8.06 4.61 -0.26
CA LEU A 58 9.27 3.87 -0.58
C LEU A 58 10.51 4.76 -0.48
N LEU A 59 10.47 5.97 -1.04
CA LEU A 59 11.60 6.90 -0.99
C LEU A 59 11.93 7.35 0.42
N THR A 60 10.92 7.75 1.19
CA THR A 60 11.12 8.18 2.59
C THR A 60 11.51 7.02 3.50
N GLY A 61 10.93 5.83 3.29
CA GLY A 61 11.30 4.61 4.01
C GLY A 61 12.76 4.20 3.76
N TYR A 62 13.18 4.16 2.50
CA TYR A 62 14.57 3.93 2.12
C TYR A 62 15.51 4.98 2.72
N THR A 63 15.13 6.27 2.63
CA THR A 63 15.92 7.38 3.20
C THR A 63 16.13 7.22 4.70
N MET A 64 15.09 6.84 5.46
CA MET A 64 15.21 6.59 6.90
C MET A 64 16.11 5.38 7.20
N ILE A 65 15.97 4.28 6.48
CA ILE A 65 16.81 3.08 6.66
C ILE A 65 18.28 3.39 6.37
N SER A 66 18.55 4.08 5.26
CA SER A 66 19.91 4.43 4.84
C SER A 66 20.57 5.38 5.83
N ASN A 67 19.87 6.44 6.25
CA ASN A 67 20.43 7.45 7.14
C ASN A 67 20.67 6.92 8.57
N ASN A 68 19.97 5.86 8.96
CA ASN A 68 20.16 5.21 10.26
C ASN A 68 21.19 4.07 10.20
N GLY A 69 21.87 3.86 9.06
CA GLY A 69 22.89 2.81 8.91
C GLY A 69 22.33 1.39 8.96
N LEU A 70 21.03 1.22 8.68
CA LEU A 70 20.34 -0.06 8.85
C LEU A 70 20.44 -0.97 7.62
N LEU A 71 20.91 -0.48 6.47
CA LEU A 71 20.95 -1.27 5.22
C LEU A 71 21.76 -2.56 5.39
N ASP A 72 23.01 -2.48 5.85
CA ASP A 72 23.86 -3.66 6.01
C ASP A 72 23.31 -4.62 7.07
N ILE A 73 22.73 -4.06 8.14
CA ILE A 73 22.15 -4.84 9.24
C ILE A 73 20.95 -5.65 8.75
N LEU A 74 20.09 -5.06 7.91
CA LEU A 74 18.90 -5.72 7.36
C LEU A 74 19.22 -6.98 6.55
N PHE A 75 20.40 -7.04 5.93
CA PHE A 75 20.86 -8.19 5.14
C PHE A 75 21.91 -9.07 5.85
N SER A 76 22.25 -8.75 7.09
CA SER A 76 23.14 -9.56 7.93
C SER A 76 22.41 -10.72 8.63
N ASN A 77 23.17 -11.60 9.30
CA ASN A 77 22.60 -12.63 10.19
C ASN A 77 22.27 -12.12 11.60
N LEU A 78 22.44 -10.81 11.87
CA LEU A 78 22.06 -10.22 13.16
C LEU A 78 20.54 -10.34 13.32
N SER A 79 20.08 -10.87 14.45
CA SER A 79 18.67 -11.00 14.80
C SER A 79 18.42 -10.38 16.17
N ASN A 80 17.41 -9.52 16.21
CA ASN A 80 16.79 -8.99 17.41
C ASN A 80 15.38 -8.54 17.05
N GLU A 81 14.55 -8.31 18.06
CA GLU A 81 13.13 -8.01 17.87
C GLU A 81 12.86 -6.83 16.93
N VAL A 82 13.65 -5.75 17.03
CA VAL A 82 13.53 -4.56 16.16
C VAL A 82 13.88 -4.89 14.71
N ILE A 83 15.01 -5.55 14.47
CA ILE A 83 15.50 -5.86 13.13
C ILE A 83 14.59 -6.89 12.46
N ASP A 84 14.12 -7.89 13.20
CA ASP A 84 13.24 -8.93 12.66
C ASP A 84 11.85 -8.38 12.32
N ALA A 85 11.28 -7.53 13.19
CA ALA A 85 10.04 -6.81 12.88
C ALA A 85 10.20 -5.88 11.66
N LEU A 86 11.32 -5.17 11.53
CA LEU A 86 11.60 -4.32 10.37
C LEU A 86 11.73 -5.15 9.08
N ARG A 87 12.43 -6.29 9.12
CA ARG A 87 12.54 -7.20 7.96
C ARG A 87 11.18 -7.70 7.53
N ILE A 88 10.35 -8.19 8.47
CA ILE A 88 9.00 -8.68 8.16
C ILE A 88 8.18 -7.56 7.51
N LYS A 89 8.20 -6.35 8.09
CA LYS A 89 7.53 -5.18 7.52
C LYS A 89 7.96 -4.94 6.07
N LEU A 90 9.27 -4.95 5.80
CA LEU A 90 9.81 -4.71 4.46
C LEU A 90 9.45 -5.82 3.47
N TYR A 91 9.44 -7.09 3.89
CA TYR A 91 8.96 -8.19 3.05
C TYR A 91 7.49 -8.00 2.65
N ILE A 92 6.64 -7.61 3.60
CA ILE A 92 5.23 -7.34 3.32
C ILE A 92 5.08 -6.13 2.40
N VAL A 93 5.84 -5.06 2.61
CA VAL A 93 5.86 -3.89 1.72
C VAL A 93 6.25 -4.30 0.29
N ALA A 94 7.25 -5.18 0.12
CA ALA A 94 7.62 -5.69 -1.19
C ALA A 94 6.47 -6.46 -1.87
N VAL A 95 5.73 -7.29 -1.12
CA VAL A 95 4.52 -7.98 -1.63
C VAL A 95 3.43 -6.98 -2.02
N ILE A 96 3.21 -5.93 -1.23
CA ILE A 96 2.25 -4.86 -1.54
C ILE A 96 2.63 -4.16 -2.85
N VAL A 97 3.91 -3.88 -3.08
CA VAL A 97 4.38 -3.26 -4.33
C VAL A 97 4.04 -4.15 -5.52
N VAL A 98 4.30 -5.46 -5.42
CA VAL A 98 3.96 -6.43 -6.48
C VAL A 98 2.46 -6.45 -6.75
N PHE A 99 1.62 -6.51 -5.71
CA PHE A 99 0.17 -6.47 -5.88
C PHE A 99 -0.31 -5.14 -6.46
N THR A 100 0.31 -4.02 -6.11
CA THR A 100 -0.03 -2.70 -6.64
C THR A 100 0.26 -2.63 -8.14
N VAL A 101 1.42 -3.15 -8.57
CA VAL A 101 1.77 -3.22 -10.01
C VAL A 101 0.76 -4.09 -10.76
N ILE A 102 0.42 -5.27 -10.24
CA ILE A 102 -0.59 -6.15 -10.85
C ILE A 102 -1.95 -5.45 -10.92
N HIS A 103 -2.40 -4.87 -9.81
CA HIS A 103 -3.68 -4.16 -9.72
C HIS A 103 -3.77 -3.02 -10.73
N MET A 104 -2.75 -2.16 -10.75
CA MET A 104 -2.72 -0.97 -11.60
C MET A 104 -2.61 -1.34 -13.07
N THR A 105 -1.80 -2.34 -13.42
CA THR A 105 -1.69 -2.83 -14.80
C THR A 105 -3.04 -3.30 -15.33
N ILE A 106 -3.75 -4.15 -14.57
CA ILE A 106 -5.08 -4.63 -14.96
C ILE A 106 -6.08 -3.46 -15.04
N SER A 107 -6.03 -2.52 -14.09
CA SER A 107 -6.90 -1.35 -14.08
C SER A 107 -6.74 -0.52 -15.36
N MET A 108 -5.49 -0.22 -15.76
CA MET A 108 -5.17 0.55 -16.95
C MET A 108 -5.57 -0.17 -18.24
N MET A 109 -5.31 -1.47 -18.35
CA MET A 109 -5.72 -2.28 -19.50
C MET A 109 -7.24 -2.34 -19.68
N THR A 110 -8.00 -2.11 -18.60
CA THR A 110 -9.45 -2.29 -18.56
C THR A 110 -10.20 -1.00 -18.24
N LEU A 111 -9.57 0.15 -18.46
CA LEU A 111 -10.16 1.46 -18.16
C LEU A 111 -11.45 1.70 -18.96
N ASN A 112 -11.44 1.36 -20.25
CA ASN A 112 -12.56 1.55 -21.17
C ASN A 112 -13.14 0.22 -21.69
N THR A 113 -12.80 -0.90 -21.05
CA THR A 113 -13.19 -2.24 -21.52
C THR A 113 -13.67 -3.11 -20.36
N VAL A 114 -14.42 -4.17 -20.69
CA VAL A 114 -14.94 -5.09 -19.69
C VAL A 114 -13.85 -6.07 -19.27
N LYS A 115 -13.54 -6.11 -17.97
CA LYS A 115 -12.61 -7.08 -17.37
C LYS A 115 -13.07 -8.52 -17.63
N THR A 116 -12.17 -9.37 -18.11
CA THR A 116 -12.37 -10.83 -18.16
C THR A 116 -12.51 -11.40 -16.74
N PRO A 117 -13.05 -12.63 -16.56
CA PRO A 117 -13.19 -13.23 -15.23
C PRO A 117 -11.87 -13.30 -14.46
N LEU A 118 -10.77 -13.63 -15.15
CA LEU A 118 -9.44 -13.73 -14.56
C LEU A 118 -8.90 -12.35 -14.15
N GLN A 119 -9.04 -11.35 -15.02
CA GLN A 119 -8.68 -9.96 -14.70
C GLN A 119 -9.48 -9.43 -13.52
N ARG A 120 -10.77 -9.77 -13.43
CA ARG A 120 -11.63 -9.38 -12.31
C ARG A 120 -11.19 -10.03 -11.01
N LEU A 121 -10.85 -11.32 -11.04
CA LEU A 121 -10.35 -12.04 -9.87
C LEU A 121 -9.03 -11.41 -9.37
N PHE A 122 -8.04 -11.25 -10.24
CA PHE A 122 -6.76 -10.65 -9.86
C PHE A 122 -6.90 -9.20 -9.44
N SER A 123 -7.73 -8.40 -10.11
CA SER A 123 -7.96 -6.99 -9.74
C SER A 123 -8.58 -6.88 -8.34
N LYS A 124 -9.64 -7.64 -8.04
CA LYS A 124 -10.28 -7.63 -6.72
C LYS A 124 -9.40 -8.25 -5.64
N GLY A 125 -8.76 -9.37 -5.96
CA GLY A 125 -7.89 -10.10 -5.04
C GLY A 125 -6.67 -9.27 -4.65
N SER A 126 -6.00 -8.63 -5.63
CA SER A 126 -4.89 -7.72 -5.36
C SER A 126 -5.32 -6.51 -4.52
N SER A 127 -6.44 -5.85 -4.81
CA SER A 127 -6.93 -4.74 -3.97
C SER A 127 -7.20 -5.16 -2.53
N MET A 128 -7.90 -6.29 -2.32
CA MET A 128 -8.19 -6.79 -0.98
C MET A 128 -6.91 -7.21 -0.26
N GLY A 129 -5.99 -7.87 -0.97
CA GLY A 129 -4.68 -8.24 -0.46
C GLY A 129 -3.88 -7.01 -0.04
N ILE A 130 -3.80 -5.97 -0.88
CA ILE A 130 -3.16 -4.70 -0.56
C ILE A 130 -3.78 -4.11 0.72
N PHE A 131 -5.11 -4.02 0.80
CA PHE A 131 -5.80 -3.48 1.96
C PHE A 131 -5.43 -4.23 3.25
N LEU A 132 -5.54 -5.55 3.26
CA LEU A 132 -5.24 -6.38 4.44
C LEU A 132 -3.76 -6.33 4.83
N LEU A 133 -2.85 -6.44 3.85
CA LEU A 133 -1.42 -6.38 4.10
C LEU A 133 -1.00 -5.00 4.65
N ASN A 134 -1.67 -3.91 4.25
CA ASN A 134 -1.41 -2.58 4.82
C ASN A 134 -1.78 -2.51 6.31
N LEU A 135 -2.82 -3.21 6.75
CA LEU A 135 -3.14 -3.31 8.19
C LEU A 135 -2.03 -4.04 8.96
N ILE A 136 -1.43 -5.06 8.35
CA ILE A 136 -0.31 -5.79 8.94
C ILE A 136 0.96 -4.92 8.95
N VAL A 137 1.24 -4.17 7.88
CA VAL A 137 2.34 -3.20 7.86
C VAL A 137 2.18 -2.13 8.93
N LEU A 138 0.94 -1.65 9.14
CA LEU A 138 0.62 -0.72 10.22
C LEU A 138 0.87 -1.35 11.59
N HIS A 139 0.47 -2.61 11.79
CA HIS A 139 0.78 -3.35 13.01
C HIS A 139 2.28 -3.39 13.29
N TYR A 140 3.11 -3.79 12.32
CA TYR A 140 4.57 -3.80 12.51
C TYR A 140 5.17 -2.39 12.69
N ALA A 141 4.54 -1.36 12.12
CA ALA A 141 4.95 0.02 12.39
C ALA A 141 4.68 0.43 13.85
N MET A 142 3.58 -0.04 14.45
CA MET A 142 3.27 0.18 15.87
C MET A 142 4.21 -0.63 16.76
N VAL A 143 4.44 -1.92 16.46
CA VAL A 143 5.40 -2.75 17.19
C VAL A 143 6.79 -2.11 17.22
N LEU A 144 7.29 -1.67 16.06
CA LEU A 144 8.57 -0.97 15.98
C LEU A 144 8.61 0.30 16.84
N ARG A 145 7.50 1.04 16.92
CA ARG A 145 7.40 2.24 17.75
C ARG A 145 7.39 1.89 19.23
N ASP A 146 6.73 0.81 19.63
CA ASP A 146 6.56 0.43 21.03
C ASP A 146 7.85 -0.15 21.63
N ILE A 147 8.70 -0.76 20.80
CA ILE A 147 10.03 -1.27 21.21
C ILE A 147 11.06 -0.13 21.40
N LEU A 148 10.90 0.98 20.67
CA LEU A 148 11.83 2.13 20.65
C LEU A 148 11.48 3.18 21.70
#